data_AF-A0A7J3ENG3-F1
#
_entry.id   AF-A0A7J3ENG3-F1
#
_cell.length_a   1.000
_cell.length_b   1.000
_cell.length_c   1.000
_cell.angle_alpha   90.00
_cell.angle_beta   90.00
_cell.angle_gamma   90.00
#
_symmetry.space_group_name_H-M   'P 1'
#
loop_
_entity.id
_entity.type
_entity.pdbx_description
1 polymer ?
#
loop_
_entity_poly.entity_id
_entity_poly.type
_entity_poly.pdbx_seq_one_letter_code
_entity_poly.pdbx_strand_id
1 'polypeptide(L)'
;MPYRFTFDLSSVPQRFFKELAFLIDSRKIHKRTGEILRRMIERFKLSELTGMDLSEVLQVVEDLVDIQIKNLAYRERFEKSRRKALFLPHCARKYIDSRCRAEFDPEVPTYICRRCSPDCQVNQASRMAEELGYDVYIVPGGSCIPKIIKKNNYDGVVGVACGEEIKLA
;
A
#
# COMPACT_ATOMS: atom_id res chain seq x y z
N MET A 1 9.45 11.98 -8.41
CA MET A 1 8.06 11.53 -8.27
C MET A 1 7.82 10.50 -9.37
N PRO A 2 7.25 9.34 -9.05
CA PRO A 2 7.11 8.21 -9.98
C PRO A 2 6.13 8.54 -11.11
N TYR A 3 5.21 9.46 -10.82
CA TYR A 3 4.26 10.02 -11.75
C TYR A 3 4.62 11.49 -12.01
N ARG A 4 4.33 11.94 -13.23
CA ARG A 4 4.39 13.37 -13.59
C ARG A 4 3.07 14.09 -13.29
N PHE A 5 2.14 13.40 -12.64
CA PHE A 5 0.79 13.83 -12.32
C PHE A 5 0.43 13.43 -10.88
N THR A 6 -0.62 14.06 -10.36
CA THR A 6 -1.24 13.70 -9.08
C THR A 6 -2.53 12.96 -9.36
N PHE A 7 -2.92 12.06 -8.45
CA PHE A 7 -4.15 11.31 -8.60
C PHE A 7 -4.82 11.09 -7.25
N ASP A 8 -6.14 10.96 -7.29
CA ASP A 8 -6.96 10.57 -6.15
C ASP A 8 -7.84 9.39 -6.57
N LEU A 9 -7.71 8.28 -5.85
CA LEU A 9 -8.52 7.08 -6.06
C LEU A 9 -9.68 6.99 -5.06
N SER A 10 -9.90 7.99 -4.22
CA SER A 10 -10.95 8.00 -3.19
C SER A 10 -12.36 7.90 -3.78
N SER A 11 -12.56 8.42 -5.00
CA SER A 11 -13.80 8.34 -5.77
C SER A 11 -13.99 7.01 -6.50
N VAL A 12 -12.95 6.18 -6.59
CA VAL A 12 -12.99 4.92 -7.34
C VAL A 12 -13.75 3.86 -6.53
N PRO A 13 -14.77 3.21 -7.12
CA PRO A 13 -15.59 2.26 -6.39
C PRO A 13 -14.80 1.02 -5.98
N GLN A 14 -15.04 0.53 -4.76
CA GLN A 14 -14.44 -0.72 -4.25
C GLN A 14 -14.67 -1.93 -5.17
N ARG A 15 -15.74 -1.91 -5.97
CA ARG A 15 -16.03 -2.92 -6.99
C ARG A 15 -14.93 -3.02 -8.05
N PHE A 16 -14.32 -1.90 -8.46
CA PHE A 16 -13.21 -1.89 -9.41
C PHE A 16 -12.03 -2.72 -8.88
N PHE A 17 -11.60 -2.44 -7.64
CA PHE A 17 -10.48 -3.15 -7.01
C PHE A 17 -10.76 -4.65 -6.83
N LYS A 18 -11.99 -5.02 -6.47
CA LYS A 18 -12.41 -6.43 -6.38
C LYS A 18 -12.35 -7.14 -7.72
N GLU A 19 -12.86 -6.51 -8.78
CA GLU A 19 -12.81 -7.08 -10.12
C GLU A 19 -11.38 -7.15 -10.66
N LEU A 20 -10.54 -6.17 -10.34
CA LEU A 20 -9.11 -6.17 -10.67
C LEU A 20 -8.42 -7.36 -10.01
N ALA A 21 -8.60 -7.53 -8.69
CA ALA A 21 -8.03 -8.65 -7.96
C ALA A 21 -8.51 -10.01 -8.50
N PHE A 22 -9.81 -10.15 -8.82
CA PHE A 22 -10.37 -11.36 -9.40
C PHE A 22 -9.75 -11.71 -10.76
N LEU A 23 -9.56 -10.71 -11.63
CA LEU A 23 -8.93 -10.92 -12.93
C LEU A 23 -7.50 -11.42 -12.79
N ILE A 24 -6.75 -10.87 -11.83
CA ILE A 24 -5.36 -11.25 -11.55
C ILE A 24 -5.31 -12.68 -10.99
N ASP A 25 -6.14 -13.00 -10.00
CA ASP A 25 -6.18 -14.31 -9.33
C ASP A 25 -6.55 -15.45 -10.29
N SER A 26 -7.42 -15.18 -11.27
CA SER A 26 -7.83 -16.16 -12.28
C SER A 26 -6.70 -16.64 -13.23
N ARG A 27 -5.44 -16.22 -13.00
CA ARG A 27 -4.23 -16.51 -13.80
C ARG A 27 -4.36 -16.17 -15.29
N LYS A 28 -5.34 -15.33 -15.67
CA LYS A 28 -5.59 -14.91 -17.05
C LYS A 28 -4.67 -13.78 -17.51
N ILE A 29 -3.53 -13.57 -16.85
CA ILE A 29 -2.57 -12.53 -17.23
C ILE A 29 -1.69 -13.08 -18.36
N HIS A 30 -2.12 -12.80 -19.58
CA HIS A 30 -1.40 -13.08 -20.83
C HIS A 30 -1.31 -11.79 -21.66
N LYS A 31 -0.74 -11.81 -22.87
CA LYS A 31 -0.62 -10.63 -23.76
C LYS A 31 -1.92 -9.82 -23.98
N ARG A 32 -3.11 -10.37 -23.68
CA ARG A 32 -4.43 -9.68 -23.73
C ARG A 32 -4.77 -8.83 -22.50
N THR A 33 -3.92 -8.77 -21.47
CA THR A 33 -4.20 -8.03 -20.22
C THR A 33 -4.45 -6.55 -20.46
N GLY A 34 -3.69 -5.90 -21.36
CA GLY A 34 -3.85 -4.47 -21.64
C GLY A 34 -5.23 -4.10 -22.18
N GLU A 35 -5.82 -4.91 -23.06
CA GLU A 35 -7.18 -4.69 -23.58
C GLU A 35 -8.27 -4.91 -22.52
N ILE A 36 -8.04 -5.83 -21.58
CA ILE A 36 -8.97 -6.07 -20.47
C ILE A 36 -8.91 -4.89 -19.50
N LEU A 37 -7.71 -4.43 -19.13
CA LEU A 37 -7.52 -3.28 -18.25
C LEU A 37 -8.12 -2.01 -18.86
N ARG A 38 -7.90 -1.74 -20.15
CA ARG A 38 -8.53 -0.62 -20.85
C ARG A 38 -10.06 -0.68 -20.79
N ARG A 39 -10.65 -1.84 -21.08
CA ARG A 39 -12.12 -2.02 -20.98
C ARG A 39 -12.64 -1.82 -19.56
N MET A 40 -11.88 -2.22 -18.54
CA MET A 40 -12.25 -1.93 -17.15
C MET A 40 -12.18 -0.44 -16.85
N ILE A 41 -11.08 0.22 -17.23
CA ILE A 41 -10.88 1.66 -17.03
C ILE A 41 -12.04 2.45 -17.63
N GLU A 42 -12.43 2.12 -18.87
CA GLU A 42 -13.57 2.72 -19.56
C GLU A 42 -14.90 2.39 -18.87
N ARG A 43 -15.15 1.12 -18.53
CA ARG A 43 -16.40 0.70 -17.87
C ARG A 43 -16.61 1.38 -16.53
N PHE A 44 -15.54 1.56 -15.75
CA PHE A 44 -15.58 2.25 -14.46
C PHE A 44 -15.39 3.76 -14.59
N LYS A 45 -15.23 4.30 -15.80
CA LYS A 45 -15.07 5.73 -16.07
C LYS A 45 -13.96 6.35 -15.23
N LEU A 46 -12.85 5.65 -15.07
CA LEU A 46 -11.81 6.07 -14.12
C LEU A 46 -11.21 7.42 -14.49
N SER A 47 -10.99 7.70 -15.78
CA SER A 47 -10.52 9.02 -16.23
C SER A 47 -11.45 10.16 -15.79
N GLU A 48 -12.78 9.96 -15.85
CA GLU A 48 -13.77 10.94 -15.38
C GLU A 48 -13.74 11.08 -13.84
N LEU A 49 -13.63 9.96 -13.12
CA LEU A 49 -13.65 9.93 -11.66
C LEU A 49 -12.40 10.52 -11.01
N THR A 50 -11.24 10.35 -11.65
CA THR A 50 -9.94 10.77 -11.11
C THR A 50 -9.43 12.05 -11.76
N GLY A 51 -10.05 12.53 -12.84
CA GLY A 51 -9.58 13.67 -13.63
C GLY A 51 -8.26 13.42 -14.37
N MET A 52 -7.88 12.15 -14.54
CA MET A 52 -6.63 11.74 -15.20
C MET A 52 -6.90 11.35 -16.66
N ASP A 53 -5.91 11.54 -17.53
CA ASP A 53 -6.01 11.00 -18.88
C ASP A 53 -5.89 9.46 -18.90
N LEU A 54 -6.25 8.83 -20.01
CA LEU A 54 -6.26 7.37 -20.13
C LEU A 54 -4.87 6.75 -19.89
N SER A 55 -3.79 7.43 -20.30
CA SER A 55 -2.43 6.93 -20.14
C SER A 55 -1.98 6.97 -18.68
N GLU A 56 -2.35 8.04 -17.96
CA GLU A 56 -2.08 8.22 -16.54
C GLU A 56 -2.83 7.17 -15.70
N VAL A 57 -4.13 6.97 -15.97
CA VAL A 57 -4.93 5.93 -15.31
C VAL A 57 -4.32 4.55 -15.58
N LEU A 58 -3.95 4.26 -16.83
CA LEU A 58 -3.37 2.98 -17.19
C LEU A 58 -2.09 2.72 -16.41
N GLN A 59 -1.22 3.73 -16.27
CA GLN A 59 0.01 3.62 -15.49
C GLN A 59 -0.25 3.31 -14.00
N VAL A 60 -1.21 4.00 -13.37
CA VAL A 60 -1.58 3.73 -11.97
C VAL A 60 -2.17 2.32 -11.82
N VAL A 61 -3.04 1.90 -12.75
CA VAL A 61 -3.67 0.58 -12.72
C VAL A 61 -2.65 -0.54 -12.94
N GLU A 62 -1.67 -0.35 -13.82
CA GLU A 62 -0.55 -1.30 -14.01
C GLU A 62 0.26 -1.47 -12.72
N ASP A 63 0.60 -0.36 -12.05
CA ASP A 63 1.31 -0.41 -10.77
C ASP A 63 0.46 -1.15 -9.69
N LEU A 64 -0.87 -0.95 -9.66
CA LEU A 64 -1.77 -1.69 -8.78
C LEU A 64 -1.81 -3.18 -9.09
N VAL A 65 -1.78 -3.56 -10.38
CA VAL A 65 -1.75 -4.96 -10.81
C VAL A 65 -0.49 -5.65 -10.29
N ASP A 66 0.68 -5.03 -10.45
CA ASP A 66 1.96 -5.58 -10.00
C ASP A 66 1.96 -5.83 -8.47
N ILE A 67 1.40 -4.88 -7.70
CA ILE A 67 1.23 -5.02 -6.26
C ILE A 67 0.33 -6.20 -5.92
N GLN A 68 -0.81 -6.34 -6.60
CA GLN A 68 -1.74 -7.43 -6.33
C GLN A 68 -1.18 -8.80 -6.72
N ILE A 69 -0.37 -8.89 -7.77
CA ILE A 69 0.35 -10.12 -8.12
C ILE A 69 1.28 -10.53 -6.97
N LYS A 70 2.08 -9.60 -6.44
CA LYS A 70 2.95 -9.87 -5.27
C LYS A 70 2.10 -10.30 -4.06
N ASN A 71 1.00 -9.59 -3.77
CA ASN A 71 0.11 -9.93 -2.66
C ASN A 71 -0.43 -11.34 -2.78
N LEU A 72 -0.92 -11.75 -3.96
CA LEU A 72 -1.43 -13.10 -4.20
C LEU A 72 -0.34 -14.16 -4.06
N ALA A 73 0.84 -13.92 -4.64
CA ALA A 73 1.96 -14.85 -4.58
C ALA A 73 2.43 -15.11 -3.14
N TYR A 74 2.40 -14.09 -2.27
CA TYR A 74 2.83 -14.21 -0.88
C TYR A 74 1.71 -14.49 0.12
N ARG A 75 0.44 -14.48 -0.31
CA ARG A 75 -0.73 -14.54 0.58
C ARG A 75 -0.70 -15.73 1.53
N GLU A 76 -0.63 -16.94 0.99
CA GLU A 76 -0.67 -18.16 1.82
C GLU A 76 0.49 -18.24 2.80
N ARG A 77 1.68 -17.81 2.38
CA ARG A 77 2.88 -17.78 3.24
C ARG A 77 2.71 -16.75 4.35
N PHE A 78 2.18 -15.57 4.03
CA PHE A 78 1.91 -14.53 4.99
C PHE A 78 0.85 -14.96 6.01
N GLU A 79 -0.24 -15.59 5.58
CA GLU A 79 -1.29 -16.08 6.48
C GLU A 79 -0.75 -17.08 7.52
N LYS A 80 0.20 -17.94 7.12
CA LYS A 80 0.87 -18.94 7.99
C LYS A 80 1.99 -18.37 8.88
N SER A 81 2.39 -17.11 8.70
CA SER A 81 3.47 -16.48 9.48
C SER A 81 3.04 -16.22 10.93
N ARG A 82 4.00 -16.27 11.85
CA ARG A 82 3.75 -16.15 13.30
C ARG A 82 4.07 -14.77 13.84
N ARG A 83 5.16 -14.16 13.38
CA ARG A 83 5.63 -12.83 13.78
C ARG A 83 5.48 -11.88 12.60
N LYS A 84 4.45 -11.06 12.69
CA LYS A 84 4.05 -10.15 11.62
C LYS A 84 4.41 -8.71 11.97
N ALA A 85 4.89 -7.98 10.97
CA ALA A 85 5.11 -6.55 11.08
C ALA A 85 4.37 -5.78 9.98
N LEU A 86 3.86 -4.60 10.33
CA LEU A 86 3.32 -3.61 9.42
C LEU A 86 4.28 -2.41 9.33
N PHE A 87 4.72 -2.10 8.11
CA PHE A 87 5.48 -0.88 7.82
C PHE A 87 4.59 0.13 7.12
N LEU A 88 4.41 1.30 7.73
CA LEU A 88 3.65 2.43 7.20
C LEU A 88 4.59 3.56 6.79
N PRO A 89 4.31 4.29 5.70
CA PRO A 89 5.19 5.35 5.25
C PRO A 89 4.91 6.62 6.06
N HIS A 90 5.97 7.34 6.45
CA HIS A 90 5.88 8.58 7.20
C HIS A 90 5.01 9.65 6.54
N CYS A 91 4.99 9.69 5.20
CA CYS A 91 4.20 10.63 4.41
C CYS A 91 2.69 10.36 4.46
N ALA A 92 2.24 9.16 4.86
CA ALA A 92 0.82 8.84 5.01
C ALA A 92 0.22 9.35 6.32
N ARG A 93 1.03 9.94 7.22
CA ARG A 93 0.51 10.57 8.43
C ARG A 93 -0.37 11.76 8.04
N LYS A 94 -1.56 11.86 8.64
CA LYS A 94 -2.49 12.97 8.40
C LYS A 94 -1.85 14.35 8.61
N TYR A 95 -0.98 14.45 9.61
CA TYR A 95 -0.22 15.66 9.92
C TYR A 95 1.27 15.32 9.93
N ILE A 96 2.09 16.18 9.31
CA ILE A 96 3.56 16.08 9.35
C ILE A 96 4.16 17.01 10.41
N ASP A 97 3.36 17.96 10.90
CA ASP A 97 3.70 18.91 11.96
C ASP A 97 3.37 18.39 13.37
N SER A 98 3.44 19.30 14.36
CA SER A 98 3.22 19.05 15.78
C SER A 98 1.81 18.56 16.15
N ARG A 99 0.84 18.60 15.24
CA ARG A 99 -0.48 17.98 15.46
C ARG A 99 -0.39 16.46 15.46
N CYS A 100 0.62 15.90 14.79
CA CYS A 100 0.91 14.48 14.89
C CYS A 100 1.61 14.18 16.20
N ARG A 101 1.02 13.28 17.00
CA ARG A 101 1.60 12.82 18.27
C ARG A 101 2.56 11.65 18.11
N ALA A 102 2.93 11.29 16.88
CA ALA A 102 3.82 10.15 16.65
C ALA A 102 5.19 10.44 17.26
N GLU A 103 5.71 9.49 18.03
CA GLU A 103 6.96 9.62 18.77
C GLU A 103 8.09 8.95 17.99
N PHE A 104 9.23 9.62 17.86
CA PHE A 104 10.38 9.05 17.16
C PHE A 104 11.22 8.20 18.10
N ASP A 105 11.47 6.95 17.70
CA ASP A 105 12.42 6.06 18.35
C ASP A 105 13.79 6.20 17.66
N PRO A 106 14.82 6.73 18.34
CA PRO A 106 16.16 6.88 17.74
C PRO A 106 16.93 5.56 17.64
N GLU A 107 16.61 4.54 18.44
CA GLU A 107 17.29 3.23 18.42
C GLU A 107 16.90 2.43 17.17
N VAL A 108 15.64 2.56 16.78
CA VAL A 108 15.09 2.01 15.56
C VAL A 108 14.45 3.17 14.82
N PRO A 109 15.16 3.84 13.88
CA PRO A 109 14.82 5.18 13.35
C PRO A 109 13.47 5.20 12.63
N THR A 110 12.41 5.23 13.43
CA THR A 110 11.02 4.99 13.08
C THR A 110 10.13 5.77 14.04
N TYR A 111 8.87 5.95 13.67
CA TYR A 111 7.88 6.58 14.53
C TYR A 111 6.87 5.57 15.06
N ILE A 112 6.45 5.78 16.30
CA ILE A 112 5.40 5.03 16.98
C ILE A 112 4.13 5.89 16.98
N CYS A 113 3.03 5.34 16.47
CA CYS A 113 1.77 6.06 16.42
C CYS A 113 1.17 6.26 17.82
N ARG A 114 1.00 7.50 18.27
CA ARG A 114 0.27 7.84 19.52
C ARG A 114 -1.17 8.32 19.28
N ARG A 115 -1.78 7.85 18.18
CA ARG A 115 -3.23 7.95 17.90
C ARG A 115 -3.78 9.39 17.97
N CYS A 116 -3.17 10.31 17.23
CA CYS A 116 -3.51 11.75 17.29
C CYS A 116 -4.95 12.09 16.85
N SER A 117 -5.54 11.35 15.90
CA SER A 117 -6.88 11.61 15.37
C SER A 117 -7.54 10.32 14.87
N PRO A 118 -8.84 10.07 15.10
CA PRO A 118 -9.53 8.84 14.70
C PRO A 118 -9.69 8.67 13.18
N ASP A 119 -9.68 9.75 12.41
CA ASP A 119 -9.76 9.76 10.95
C ASP A 119 -8.39 9.71 10.25
N CYS A 120 -7.29 9.60 11.02
CA CYS A 120 -5.96 9.40 10.45
C CYS A 120 -5.80 7.94 9.99
N GLN A 121 -5.55 7.73 8.70
CA GLN A 121 -5.36 6.39 8.13
C GLN A 121 -4.22 5.61 8.79
N VAL A 122 -3.12 6.28 9.16
CA VAL A 122 -2.02 5.66 9.92
C VAL A 122 -2.49 5.18 11.30
N ASN A 123 -3.34 5.95 12.00
CA ASN A 123 -3.92 5.52 13.27
C ASN A 123 -4.82 4.30 13.07
N GLN A 124 -5.72 4.35 12.09
CA GLN A 124 -6.64 3.25 11.79
C GLN A 124 -5.87 1.96 11.43
N ALA A 125 -4.87 2.06 10.56
CA ALA A 125 -4.03 0.93 10.17
C ALA A 125 -3.20 0.39 11.34
N SER A 126 -2.61 1.27 12.17
CA SER A 126 -1.83 0.86 13.34
C SER A 126 -2.70 0.10 14.34
N ARG A 127 -3.89 0.63 14.67
CA ARG A 127 -4.84 -0.02 15.57
C ARG A 127 -5.25 -1.39 15.08
N MET A 128 -5.64 -1.48 13.81
CA MET A 128 -6.06 -2.75 13.20
C MET A 128 -4.93 -3.78 13.23
N ALA A 129 -3.70 -3.37 12.95
CA ALA A 129 -2.54 -4.24 12.98
C ALA A 129 -2.18 -4.71 14.40
N GLU A 130 -2.19 -3.80 15.38
CA GLU A 130 -1.97 -4.11 16.80
C GLU A 130 -3.04 -5.09 17.33
N GLU A 131 -4.32 -4.88 16.98
CA GLU A 131 -5.43 -5.78 17.33
C GLU A 131 -5.26 -7.19 16.74
N LEU A 132 -4.55 -7.32 15.61
CA LEU A 132 -4.17 -8.58 14.98
C LEU A 132 -2.83 -9.15 15.49
N GLY A 133 -2.18 -8.48 16.44
CA GLY A 133 -0.91 -8.89 17.04
C GLY A 133 0.33 -8.58 16.20
N TYR A 134 0.26 -7.56 15.33
CA TYR A 134 1.38 -7.17 14.47
C TYR A 134 2.17 -6.05 15.15
N ASP A 135 3.50 -6.09 15.00
CA ASP A 135 4.34 -4.95 15.37
C ASP A 135 4.26 -3.88 14.27
N VAL A 136 4.10 -2.61 14.66
CA VAL A 136 3.86 -1.51 13.72
C VAL A 136 5.01 -0.52 13.75
N TYR A 137 5.51 -0.18 12.56
CA TYR A 137 6.58 0.80 12.38
C TYR A 137 6.16 1.84 11.35
N ILE A 138 6.23 3.11 11.72
CA ILE A 138 6.11 4.20 10.74
C ILE A 138 7.53 4.58 10.30
N VAL A 139 7.88 4.28 9.06
CA VAL A 139 9.26 4.45 8.57
C VAL A 139 9.41 5.76 7.79
N PRO A 140 10.48 6.55 8.05
CA PRO A 140 10.81 7.71 7.22
C PRO A 140 11.38 7.31 5.85
N GLY A 141 11.85 6.07 5.71
CA GLY A 141 12.32 5.50 4.45
C GLY A 141 12.69 4.02 4.59
N GLY A 142 12.82 3.33 3.46
CA GLY A 142 12.97 1.87 3.40
C GLY A 142 14.31 1.31 3.92
N SER A 143 15.35 2.13 4.06
CA SER A 143 16.71 1.68 4.41
C SER A 143 16.82 1.02 5.80
N CYS A 144 15.89 1.32 6.71
CA CYS A 144 15.86 0.73 8.05
C CYS A 144 15.13 -0.62 8.11
N ILE A 145 14.28 -0.94 7.14
CA ILE A 145 13.39 -2.12 7.14
C ILE A 145 14.17 -3.44 7.26
N PRO A 146 15.24 -3.71 6.47
CA PRO A 146 15.95 -4.99 6.56
C PRO A 146 16.57 -5.23 7.95
N LYS A 147 17.04 -4.17 8.60
CA LYS A 147 17.60 -4.24 9.97
C LYS A 147 16.53 -4.60 10.98
N ILE A 148 15.34 -3.99 10.87
CA ILE A 148 14.20 -4.27 11.75
C ILE A 148 13.72 -5.71 11.61
N ILE A 149 13.60 -6.20 10.36
CA ILE A 149 13.20 -7.58 10.07
C ILE A 149 14.19 -8.57 10.68
N LYS A 150 15.49 -8.36 10.47
CA LYS A 150 16.53 -9.25 10.98
C LYS A 150 16.63 -9.23 12.51
N LYS A 151 16.48 -8.06 13.14
CA LYS A 151 16.58 -7.92 14.61
C LYS A 151 15.43 -8.63 15.33
N ASN A 152 14.21 -8.55 14.80
CA ASN A 152 13.01 -9.06 15.47
C ASN A 152 12.54 -10.43 14.96
N ASN A 153 13.21 -10.97 13.93
CA ASN A 153 12.90 -12.26 13.30
C ASN A 153 11.45 -12.35 12.79
N TYR A 154 11.01 -11.31 12.07
CA TYR A 154 9.69 -11.33 11.41
C TYR A 154 9.70 -12.32 10.24
N ASP A 155 8.66 -13.16 10.17
CA ASP A 155 8.42 -14.13 9.10
C ASP A 155 7.21 -13.77 8.21
N GLY A 156 6.49 -12.70 8.56
CA GLY A 156 5.47 -12.06 7.74
C GLY A 156 5.58 -10.54 7.79
N VAL A 157 5.48 -9.88 6.64
CA VAL A 157 5.57 -8.43 6.56
C VAL A 157 4.49 -7.88 5.62
N VAL A 158 3.83 -6.81 6.05
CA VAL A 158 3.01 -5.95 5.19
C VAL A 158 3.71 -4.61 5.06
N GLY A 159 4.01 -4.20 3.82
CA GLY A 159 4.52 -2.88 3.51
C GLY A 159 3.45 -2.03 2.84
N VAL A 160 3.25 -0.81 3.31
CA VAL A 160 2.48 0.23 2.62
C VAL A 160 3.45 1.26 2.07
N ALA A 161 3.33 1.56 0.79
CA ALA A 161 4.28 2.40 0.09
C ALA A 161 3.61 3.11 -1.10
N CYS A 162 4.23 4.19 -1.55
CA CYS A 162 3.86 4.82 -2.81
C CYS A 162 4.37 4.01 -4.02
N GLY A 163 3.87 4.29 -5.22
CA GLY A 163 4.32 3.61 -6.44
C GLY A 163 5.83 3.69 -6.70
N GLU A 164 6.52 4.74 -6.20
CA GLU A 164 7.98 4.87 -6.28
C GLU A 164 8.67 3.80 -5.44
N GLU A 165 8.32 3.72 -4.16
CA GLU A 165 8.96 2.81 -3.22
C GLU A 165 8.65 1.35 -3.54
N ILE A 166 7.47 1.07 -4.09
CA ILE A 166 7.07 -0.28 -4.51
C ILE A 166 7.92 -0.80 -5.68
N LYS A 167 8.37 0.08 -6.57
CA LYS A 167 9.26 -0.28 -7.69
C LYS A 167 10.68 -0.59 -7.24
N LEU A 168 11.10 -0.07 -6.09
CA LEU A 168 12.41 -0.31 -5.50
C LEU A 168 12.47 -1.61 -4.67
N ALA A 169 11.33 -2.26 -4.44
CA ALA A 169 11.16 -3.41 -3.54
C ALA A 169 11.09 -4.78 -4.23
#